data_AF-A0A060BR51-F1
#
_entry.id   AF-A0A060BR51-F1
#
_cell.length_a   1.000
_cell.length_b   1.000
_cell.length_c   1.000
_cell.angle_alpha   90.00
_cell.angle_beta   90.00
_cell.angle_gamma   90.00
#
_symmetry.space_group_name_H-M   'P 1'
#
loop_
_entity.id
_entity.type
_entity.pdbx_description
1 polymer ?
#
loop_
_entity_poly.entity_id
_entity_poly.type
_entity_poly.pdbx_seq_one_letter_code
_entity_poly.pdbx_strand_id
1 'polypeptide(L)' 'MKFSIPKDFLWGGAVAAHQLEGAWQEGGKGPSIADVMTAGANGVSRQITKGIQADNIIPT' A
#
# COMPACT_ATOMS: atom_id res chain seq x y z
N MET A 1 12.31 -20.64 -33.72
CA MET A 1 11.02 -19.96 -33.45
C MET A 1 11.31 -18.61 -32.82
N LYS A 2 10.61 -17.55 -33.23
CA LYS A 2 10.79 -16.19 -32.70
C LYS A 2 9.57 -15.87 -31.83
N PHE A 3 9.77 -15.77 -30.51
CA PHE A 3 8.71 -15.33 -29.61
C PHE A 3 8.72 -13.80 -29.60
N SER A 4 7.63 -13.17 -30.06
CA SER A 4 7.43 -11.73 -29.96
C SER A 4 6.20 -11.44 -29.11
N ILE A 5 6.32 -10.43 -28.25
CA ILE A 5 5.22 -9.92 -27.45
C ILE A 5 4.19 -9.22 -28.39
N PRO A 6 2.87 -9.39 -28.18
CA PRO A 6 1.84 -8.68 -28.94
C PRO A 6 2.03 -7.15 -28.90
N LYS A 7 1.64 -6.45 -29.99
CA LYS A 7 1.80 -4.99 -30.09
C LYS A 7 1.07 -4.22 -28.99
N ASP A 8 -0.05 -4.75 -28.51
CA ASP A 8 -0.91 -4.11 -27.52
C ASP A 8 -0.66 -4.64 -26.10
N PHE A 9 0.45 -5.32 -25.88
CA PHE A 9 0.82 -5.81 -24.57
C PHE A 9 1.27 -4.65 -23.67
N LEU A 10 0.57 -4.47 -22.55
CA LEU A 10 0.94 -3.49 -21.54
C LEU A 10 1.99 -4.08 -20.59
N TRP A 11 3.22 -3.61 -20.71
CA TRP A 11 4.32 -3.96 -19.80
C TRP A 11 4.72 -2.74 -18.98
N GLY A 12 4.60 -2.86 -17.66
CA GLY A 12 4.92 -1.77 -16.74
C GLY A 12 4.83 -2.22 -15.29
N GLY A 13 5.10 -1.30 -14.37
CA GLY A 13 4.90 -1.49 -12.93
C GLY A 13 3.61 -0.83 -12.44
N ALA A 14 3.11 -1.27 -11.29
CA ALA A 14 1.98 -0.66 -10.60
C ALA A 14 2.34 -0.42 -9.13
N VAL A 15 1.85 0.67 -8.57
CA VAL A 15 1.99 1.07 -7.17
C VAL A 15 0.62 1.42 -6.61
N ALA A 16 0.39 1.18 -5.32
CA ALA A 16 -0.86 1.54 -4.66
C ALA A 16 -0.73 2.87 -3.89
N ALA A 17 -1.80 3.66 -3.87
CA ALA A 17 -1.88 4.98 -3.20
C ALA A 17 -1.25 5.00 -1.79
N HIS A 18 -1.65 4.06 -0.93
CA HIS A 18 -1.15 4.00 0.45
C HIS A 18 0.36 3.74 0.56
N GLN A 19 1.02 3.25 -0.50
CA GLN A 19 2.46 2.96 -0.47
C GLN A 19 3.33 4.21 -0.75
N LEU A 20 2.74 5.29 -1.26
CA LEU A 20 3.51 6.44 -1.78
C LEU A 20 2.88 7.82 -1.50
N GLU A 21 1.57 7.92 -1.30
CA GLU A 21 0.90 9.23 -1.15
C GLU A 21 1.14 9.86 0.23
N GLY A 22 1.23 9.05 1.30
CA GLY A 22 1.32 9.56 2.67
C GLY A 22 0.08 10.38 3.06
N ALA A 23 0.32 11.52 3.72
CA ALA A 23 -0.67 12.57 4.01
C ALA A 23 -2.03 12.05 4.52
N TRP A 24 -2.01 11.03 5.38
CA TRP A 24 -3.19 10.21 5.65
C TRP A 24 -4.37 10.98 6.29
N GLN A 25 -4.07 12.10 6.94
CA GLN A 25 -5.03 12.98 7.63
C GLN A 25 -5.18 14.36 6.98
N GLU A 26 -4.55 14.60 5.84
CA GLU A 26 -4.57 15.91 5.17
C GLU A 26 -5.70 16.00 4.14
N GLY A 27 -6.07 17.22 3.75
CA GLY A 27 -6.99 17.47 2.62
C GLY A 27 -8.40 16.91 2.79
N GLY A 28 -8.81 16.56 4.01
CA GLY A 28 -10.13 15.98 4.30
C GLY A 28 -10.22 14.48 4.00
N LYS A 29 -9.10 13.77 3.82
CA LYS A 29 -9.08 12.31 3.69
C LYS A 29 -9.62 11.65 4.97
N GLY A 30 -10.58 10.74 4.80
CA GLY A 30 -11.09 9.90 5.88
C GLY A 30 -10.17 8.70 6.16
N PRO A 31 -10.20 8.15 7.39
CA PRO A 31 -9.38 7.00 7.75
C PRO A 31 -9.78 5.74 6.96
N SER A 32 -8.78 4.93 6.61
CA SER A 32 -8.90 3.67 5.90
C SER A 32 -8.32 2.51 6.73
N ILE A 33 -8.58 1.26 6.31
CA ILE A 33 -8.00 0.08 6.97
C ILE A 33 -6.47 0.13 6.97
N ALA A 34 -5.86 0.72 5.93
CA ALA A 34 -4.41 0.86 5.85
C ALA A 34 -3.84 1.74 6.98
N ASP A 35 -4.62 2.70 7.48
CA ASP A 35 -4.18 3.63 8.54
C ASP A 35 -4.25 3.00 9.95
N VAL A 36 -4.91 1.84 10.09
CA VAL A 36 -5.05 1.09 11.36
C VAL A 36 -4.46 -0.32 11.27
N MET A 37 -3.61 -0.56 10.27
CA MET A 37 -2.96 -1.84 10.03
C MET A 37 -1.45 -1.69 10.16
N THR A 38 -0.79 -2.60 10.86
CA THR A 38 0.67 -2.58 10.95
C THR A 38 1.32 -2.93 9.61
N ALA A 39 2.52 -2.40 9.36
CA ALA A 39 3.37 -2.86 8.28
C ALA A 39 3.64 -4.37 8.44
N GLY A 40 3.62 -5.08 7.31
CA GLY A 40 3.99 -6.49 7.27
C GLY A 40 5.49 -6.64 7.05
N ALA A 41 6.06 -7.72 7.55
CA ALA A 41 7.41 -8.16 7.23
C ALA A 41 7.39 -9.66 6.87
N ASN A 42 8.48 -10.17 6.29
CA ASN A 42 8.57 -11.61 6.01
C ASN A 42 8.39 -12.41 7.31
N GLY A 43 7.39 -13.30 7.32
CA GLY A 43 7.03 -14.10 8.50
C GLY A 43 6.22 -13.37 9.57
N VAL A 44 5.88 -12.09 9.38
CA VAL A 44 5.13 -11.28 10.37
C VAL A 44 3.77 -10.90 9.80
N SER A 45 2.72 -11.48 10.38
CA SER A 45 1.33 -11.14 10.05
C SER A 45 0.99 -9.73 10.50
N ARG A 46 0.32 -8.97 9.61
CA ARG A 46 -0.22 -7.66 9.93
C ARG A 46 -1.30 -7.76 11.01
N GLN A 47 -1.36 -6.77 11.89
CA GLN A 47 -2.36 -6.65 12.94
C GLN A 47 -3.24 -5.42 12.69
N ILE A 48 -4.52 -5.52 13.02
CA ILE A 48 -5.46 -4.40 12.98
C ILE A 48 -5.57 -3.83 14.40
N THR A 49 -5.29 -2.55 14.55
CA THR A 49 -5.34 -1.84 15.83
C THR A 49 -6.73 -1.24 16.06
N LYS A 50 -7.09 -0.97 17.33
CA LYS A 50 -8.36 -0.31 17.73
C LYS A 50 -8.43 1.19 17.38
N GLY A 51 -7.60 1.64 16.45
CA GLY A 51 -7.39 3.04 16.11
C GLY A 51 -5.95 3.31 15.70
N ILE A 52 -5.66 4.54 15.34
CA ILE A 52 -4.34 4.96 14.84
C ILE A 52 -3.40 5.08 16.04
N GLN A 53 -2.30 4.33 16.00
CA GLN A 53 -1.30 4.27 17.06
C GLN A 53 -0.01 4.90 16.50
N ALA A 54 0.40 6.04 17.07
CA ALA A 54 1.48 6.88 16.54
C ALA A 54 2.88 6.21 16.60
N ASP A 55 3.01 5.14 17.39
CA ASP A 55 4.22 4.37 17.63
C ASP A 55 4.39 3.17 16.68
N ASN A 56 3.36 2.82 15.90
CA ASN A 56 3.43 1.73 14.92
C ASN A 56 3.85 2.23 13.54
N ILE A 57 4.67 1.44 12.85
CA ILE A 57 4.95 1.64 11.44
C ILE A 57 3.69 1.25 10.65
N ILE A 58 2.96 2.26 10.21
CA ILE A 58 1.83 2.15 9.28
C ILE A 58 2.41 2.15 7.86
N PRO A 59 1.87 1.38 6.90
CA PRO A 59 2.30 1.42 5.51
C PRO A 59 1.86 2.75 4.86
N THR A 60 2.62 3.81 5.11
CA THR A 60 2.57 5.14 4.46
C THR A 60 3.97 5.67 4.27
#